data_AF-A0AAV8X1Q6-F1
#
_entry.id   AF-A0AAV8X1Q6-F1
#
_cell.length_a   1.000
_cell.length_b   1.000
_cell.length_c   1.000
_cell.angle_alpha   90.00
_cell.angle_beta   90.00
_cell.angle_gamma   90.00
#
_symmetry.space_group_name_H-M   'P 1'
#
loop_
_entity.id
_entity.type
_entity.pdbx_description
1 polymer ?
#
loop_
_entity_poly.entity_id
_entity_poly.type
_entity_poly.pdbx_seq_one_letter_code
_entity_poly.pdbx_strand_id
1 'polypeptide(L)'
;MALQNVELLYCDMSDNVIRYFLTNSPFLKRIVVGCVINMTDGDMFRLCAECEFRHLEELWFSCARYLTATSVEILMGHCPNLRVVGQLSGWDMQQDELDCLRAVIAATNTDLTLLPVGNFA
;
A
#
# COMPACT_ATOMS: atom_id res chain seq x y z
N MET A 1 16.76 3.27 18.54
CA MET A 1 16.56 3.54 17.09
C MET A 1 15.37 2.72 16.65
N ALA A 2 14.36 3.34 16.05
CA ALA A 2 13.20 2.64 15.49
C ALA A 2 13.29 2.66 13.97
N LEU A 3 12.98 1.54 13.33
CA LEU A 3 12.96 1.43 11.87
C LEU A 3 11.82 2.28 11.31
N GLN A 4 12.13 3.22 10.43
CA GLN A 4 11.15 4.13 9.81
C GLN A 4 10.99 3.92 8.31
N ASN A 5 12.07 3.50 7.63
CA ASN A 5 12.08 3.35 6.18
C ASN A 5 12.67 1.99 5.82
N VAL A 6 11.96 1.25 4.96
CA VAL A 6 12.38 -0.06 4.46
C VAL A 6 12.24 -0.07 2.95
N GLU A 7 13.32 -0.45 2.26
CA GLU A 7 13.31 -0.70 0.82
C GLU A 7 13.86 -2.10 0.55
N LEU A 8 13.04 -2.94 -0.08
CA LEU A 8 13.37 -4.32 -0.45
C LEU A 8 13.28 -4.42 -1.96
N LEU A 9 14.39 -4.11 -2.61
CA LEU A 9 14.52 -4.04 -4.06
C LEU A 9 15.38 -5.20 -4.56
N TYR A 10 14.94 -5.87 -5.62
CA TYR A 10 15.69 -6.94 -6.29
C TYR A 10 16.11 -8.10 -5.36
N CYS A 11 15.23 -8.49 -4.44
CA CYS A 11 15.45 -9.56 -3.48
C CYS A 11 14.51 -10.75 -3.75
N ASP A 12 15.01 -11.98 -3.64
CA ASP A 12 14.15 -13.17 -3.59
C ASP A 12 13.72 -13.37 -2.13
N MET A 13 12.46 -13.04 -1.83
CA MET A 13 11.94 -13.09 -0.47
C MET A 13 10.46 -13.45 -0.45
N SER A 14 10.08 -14.18 0.59
CA SER A 14 8.67 -14.49 0.84
C SER A 14 7.92 -13.30 1.46
N ASP A 15 6.61 -13.29 1.27
CA ASP A 15 5.70 -12.31 1.87
C ASP A 15 5.80 -12.24 3.40
N ASN A 16 6.25 -13.32 4.05
CA ASN A 16 6.47 -13.34 5.51
C ASN A 16 7.49 -12.29 5.97
N VAL A 17 8.47 -11.95 5.13
CA VAL A 17 9.45 -10.90 5.44
C VAL A 17 8.79 -9.53 5.42
N ILE A 18 7.89 -9.28 4.45
CA ILE A 18 7.12 -8.04 4.36
C ILE A 18 6.19 -7.92 5.58
N ARG A 19 5.46 -8.99 5.88
CA ARG A 19 4.62 -9.09 7.08
C ARG A 19 5.43 -8.82 8.35
N TYR A 20 6.62 -9.41 8.47
CA TYR A 20 7.49 -9.19 9.61
C TYR A 20 7.82 -7.71 9.81
N PHE A 21 8.21 -7.00 8.76
CA PHE A 21 8.47 -5.56 8.85
C PHE A 21 7.22 -4.76 9.21
N LEU A 22 6.10 -5.03 8.56
CA LEU A 22 4.82 -4.35 8.82
C LEU A 22 4.36 -4.54 10.26
N THR A 23 4.47 -5.75 10.82
CA THR A 23 4.00 -6.06 12.18
C THR A 23 4.98 -5.62 13.28
N ASN A 24 6.30 -5.67 13.03
CA ASN A 24 7.31 -5.41 14.07
C ASN A 24 7.93 -4.00 14.02
N SER A 25 7.47 -3.14 13.11
CA SER A 25 7.99 -1.77 12.95
C SER A 25 6.91 -0.74 13.25
N PRO A 26 6.61 -0.45 14.53
CA PRO A 26 5.49 0.42 14.91
C PRO A 26 5.65 1.88 14.44
N PHE A 27 6.87 2.31 14.12
CA PHE A 27 7.20 3.66 13.63
C PHE A 27 7.51 3.69 12.13
N LEU A 28 7.14 2.64 11.39
CA LEU A 28 7.37 2.56 9.96
C LEU A 28 6.58 3.66 9.24
N LYS A 29 7.30 4.50 8.52
CA LYS A 29 6.77 5.59 7.69
C LYS A 29 6.68 5.20 6.23
N ARG A 30 7.67 4.47 5.73
CA ARG A 30 7.76 4.13 4.31
C ARG A 30 8.21 2.70 4.11
N ILE A 31 7.48 1.99 3.25
CA ILE A 31 7.87 0.67 2.78
C ILE A 31 7.81 0.61 1.26
N VAL A 32 8.90 0.15 0.66
CA VAL A 32 9.01 -0.10 -0.78
C VAL A 32 9.41 -1.55 -1.00
N VAL A 33 8.62 -2.26 -1.79
CA VAL A 33 8.88 -3.64 -2.18
C VAL A 33 8.84 -3.73 -3.70
N GLY A 34 10.02 -3.89 -4.29
CA GLY A 34 10.20 -4.03 -5.73
C GLY A 34 10.01 -5.47 -6.25
N CYS A 35 9.72 -6.41 -5.36
CA CYS A 35 9.68 -7.84 -5.62
C CYS A 35 8.23 -8.31 -5.82
N VAL A 36 8.05 -9.56 -6.29
CA VAL A 36 6.72 -10.17 -6.38
C VAL A 36 6.12 -10.35 -4.99
N ILE A 37 4.89 -9.88 -4.82
CA ILE A 37 4.11 -10.00 -3.59
C ILE A 37 2.91 -10.88 -3.90
N ASN A 38 2.73 -11.94 -3.11
CA ASN A 38 1.58 -12.85 -3.24
C ASN A 38 0.50 -12.61 -2.17
N MET A 39 0.63 -11.53 -1.38
CA MET A 39 -0.40 -11.11 -0.42
C MET A 39 -1.70 -10.76 -1.13
N THR A 40 -2.80 -11.17 -0.53
CA THR A 40 -4.17 -10.91 -1.00
C THR A 40 -4.80 -9.74 -0.23
N ASP A 41 -5.92 -9.21 -0.73
CA ASP A 41 -6.73 -8.25 0.03
C ASP A 41 -7.10 -8.76 1.43
N GLY A 42 -7.34 -10.08 1.57
CA GLY A 42 -7.61 -10.71 2.86
C GLY A 42 -6.40 -10.77 3.80
N ASP A 43 -5.17 -10.80 3.27
CA ASP A 43 -3.95 -10.62 4.07
C ASP A 43 -3.78 -9.17 4.53
N MET A 44 -4.06 -8.21 3.64
CA MET A 44 -4.02 -6.78 3.96
C MET A 44 -5.06 -6.40 5.02
N PHE A 45 -6.28 -6.93 4.92
CA PHE A 45 -7.31 -6.76 5.93
C PHE A 45 -6.85 -7.24 7.32
N ARG A 46 -6.30 -8.46 7.39
CA ARG A 46 -5.77 -9.03 8.64
C ARG A 46 -4.63 -8.19 9.21
N LEU A 47 -3.69 -7.79 8.35
CA LEU A 47 -2.58 -6.91 8.74
C LEU A 47 -3.07 -5.59 9.33
N CYS A 48 -4.04 -4.93 8.70
CA CYS A 48 -4.60 -3.66 9.17
C CYS A 48 -5.49 -3.80 10.42
N ALA A 49 -6.07 -4.98 10.64
CA ALA A 49 -6.79 -5.30 11.86
C ALA A 49 -5.84 -5.55 13.05
N GLU A 50 -4.67 -6.12 12.78
CA GLU A 50 -3.65 -6.44 13.80
C GLU A 50 -2.70 -5.26 14.07
N CYS A 51 -2.49 -4.38 13.09
CA CYS A 51 -1.53 -3.29 13.13
C CYS A 51 -2.22 -1.94 12.86
N GLU A 52 -2.00 -0.95 13.72
CA GLU A 52 -2.67 0.35 13.61
C GLU A 52 -2.03 1.31 12.58
N PHE A 53 -0.88 0.95 11.99
CA PHE A 53 -0.13 1.70 10.97
C PHE A 53 -0.13 3.24 11.11
N ARG A 54 -0.11 3.75 12.35
CA ARG A 54 -0.32 5.19 12.65
C ARG A 54 0.73 6.10 12.05
N HIS A 55 1.90 5.57 11.72
CA HIS A 55 3.01 6.34 11.16
C HIS A 55 3.23 6.09 9.67
N LEU A 56 2.50 5.14 9.06
CA LEU A 56 2.70 4.79 7.66
C LEU A 56 2.21 5.92 6.77
N GLU A 57 3.16 6.52 6.04
CA GLU A 57 2.97 7.63 5.12
C GLU A 57 3.00 7.16 3.67
N GLU A 58 3.81 6.14 3.37
CA GLU A 58 4.02 5.67 2.00
C GLU A 58 4.11 4.15 1.89
N LEU A 59 3.34 3.57 0.97
CA LEU A 59 3.38 2.15 0.63
C LEU A 59 3.57 1.97 -0.88
N TRP A 60 4.63 1.27 -1.27
CA TRP A 60 4.97 1.06 -2.67
C TRP A 60 5.18 -0.43 -2.93
N PHE A 61 4.20 -1.07 -3.56
CA PHE A 61 4.25 -2.49 -3.87
C PHE A 61 4.26 -2.68 -5.38
N SER A 62 5.43 -3.02 -5.93
CA SER A 62 5.63 -2.92 -7.37
C SER A 62 5.04 -4.05 -8.19
N CYS A 63 4.79 -5.21 -7.58
CA CYS A 63 4.32 -6.42 -8.24
C CYS A 63 3.36 -7.20 -7.32
N ALA A 64 2.19 -6.65 -7.04
CA ALA A 64 1.21 -7.20 -6.10
C ALA A 64 -0.10 -7.60 -6.82
N ARG A 65 -0.02 -8.66 -7.63
CA ARG A 65 -1.09 -9.10 -8.56
C ARG A 65 -2.34 -9.69 -7.89
N TYR A 66 -2.38 -9.73 -6.58
CA TYR A 66 -3.54 -10.20 -5.82
C TYR A 66 -4.09 -9.12 -4.88
N LEU A 67 -3.60 -7.89 -5.03
CA LEU A 67 -4.15 -6.70 -4.38
C LEU A 67 -4.97 -5.94 -5.41
N THR A 68 -6.15 -5.50 -4.97
CA THR A 68 -7.12 -4.79 -5.80
C THR A 68 -7.44 -3.43 -5.22
N ALA A 69 -8.44 -2.75 -5.77
CA ALA A 69 -9.02 -1.54 -5.21
C ALA A 69 -9.42 -1.72 -3.73
N THR A 70 -9.87 -2.91 -3.34
CA THR A 70 -10.25 -3.23 -1.96
C THR A 70 -9.08 -3.05 -0.99
N SER A 71 -7.85 -3.41 -1.37
CA SER A 71 -6.67 -3.16 -0.53
C SER A 71 -6.41 -1.67 -0.31
N VAL A 72 -6.66 -0.83 -1.32
CA VAL A 72 -6.50 0.63 -1.18
C VAL A 72 -7.55 1.18 -0.21
N GLU A 73 -8.80 0.74 -0.31
CA GLU A 73 -9.88 1.15 0.60
C GLU A 73 -9.61 0.72 2.05
N ILE A 74 -9.11 -0.51 2.25
CA ILE A 74 -8.69 -0.99 3.57
C ILE A 74 -7.58 -0.09 4.13
N LEU A 75 -6.57 0.22 3.33
CA LEU A 75 -5.47 1.10 3.72
C LEU A 75 -5.96 2.51 4.08
N MET A 76 -6.88 3.08 3.29
CA MET A 76 -7.52 4.37 3.58
C MET A 76 -8.28 4.38 4.91
N GLY A 77 -8.95 3.28 5.25
CA GLY A 77 -9.71 3.16 6.49
C GLY A 77 -8.83 2.98 7.74
N HIS A 78 -7.65 2.38 7.60
CA HIS A 78 -6.81 1.97 8.73
C HIS A 78 -5.52 2.77 8.91
N CYS A 79 -5.03 3.47 7.87
CA CYS A 79 -3.76 4.20 7.91
C CYS A 79 -4.02 5.72 7.89
N PRO A 80 -4.12 6.40 9.06
CA PRO A 80 -4.56 7.79 9.14
C PRO A 80 -3.60 8.81 8.54
N ASN A 81 -2.32 8.43 8.39
CA ASN A 81 -1.27 9.29 7.85
C ASN A 81 -0.81 8.84 6.45
N LEU A 82 -1.53 7.93 5.80
CA LEU A 82 -1.14 7.41 4.49
C LEU A 82 -1.35 8.48 3.43
N ARG A 83 -0.26 8.83 2.73
CA ARG A 83 -0.22 9.89 1.72
C ARG A 83 0.09 9.38 0.33
N VAL A 84 0.75 8.23 0.21
CA VAL A 84 1.11 7.67 -1.09
C VAL A 84 0.87 6.16 -1.11
N VAL A 85 0.11 5.70 -2.11
CA VAL A 85 0.10 4.29 -2.55
C VAL A 85 0.69 4.23 -3.96
N GLY A 86 1.86 3.61 -4.05
CA GLY A 86 2.71 3.62 -5.22
C GLY A 86 2.64 2.35 -6.06
N GLN A 87 2.86 2.52 -7.37
CA GLN A 87 3.05 1.43 -8.34
C GLN A 87 1.83 0.50 -8.50
N LEU A 88 0.64 1.09 -8.54
CA LEU A 88 -0.63 0.38 -8.79
C LEU A 88 -0.70 -0.29 -10.17
N SER A 89 0.19 0.07 -11.10
CA SER A 89 0.36 -0.65 -12.37
C SER A 89 0.79 -2.12 -12.20
N GLY A 90 1.33 -2.48 -11.03
CA GLY A 90 1.67 -3.86 -10.68
C GLY A 90 0.57 -4.61 -9.91
N TRP A 91 -0.60 -4.00 -9.72
CA TRP A 91 -1.73 -4.53 -8.96
C TRP A 91 -2.80 -5.09 -9.92
N ASP A 92 -3.72 -5.91 -9.40
CA ASP A 92 -4.86 -6.39 -10.19
C ASP A 92 -5.99 -5.35 -10.13
N MET A 93 -5.77 -4.25 -10.84
CA MET A 93 -6.68 -3.11 -10.89
C MET A 93 -6.84 -2.62 -12.33
N GLN A 94 -8.09 -2.44 -12.73
CA GLN A 94 -8.43 -1.81 -14.00
C GLN A 94 -8.39 -0.28 -13.88
N GLN A 95 -8.31 0.39 -15.03
CA GLN A 95 -8.20 1.85 -15.07
C GLN A 95 -9.45 2.56 -14.54
N ASP A 96 -10.64 2.01 -14.81
CA ASP A 96 -11.92 2.51 -14.31
C ASP A 96 -12.03 2.41 -12.78
N GLU A 97 -11.49 1.34 -12.19
CA GLU A 97 -11.41 1.20 -10.73
C GLU A 97 -10.47 2.25 -10.11
N LEU A 98 -9.32 2.52 -10.74
CA LEU A 98 -8.41 3.58 -10.32
C LEU A 98 -9.07 4.96 -10.38
N ASP A 99 -9.81 5.24 -11.45
CA ASP A 99 -10.51 6.51 -11.62
C ASP A 99 -11.65 6.66 -10.60
N CYS A 100 -12.36 5.58 -10.28
CA CYS A 100 -13.34 5.57 -9.20
C CYS A 100 -12.69 5.86 -7.83
N LEU A 101 -11.56 5.22 -7.50
CA LEU A 101 -10.84 5.49 -6.25
C LEU A 101 -10.35 6.93 -6.15
N ARG A 102 -9.83 7.51 -7.24
CA ARG A 102 -9.44 8.92 -7.27
C ARG A 102 -10.63 9.84 -7.00
N ALA A 103 -11.80 9.53 -7.57
CA ALA A 103 -13.02 10.28 -7.32
C ALA A 103 -13.46 10.17 -5.85
N VAL A 104 -13.35 8.98 -5.24
CA VAL A 104 -13.62 8.77 -3.81
C VAL A 104 -12.66 9.59 -2.95
N ILE A 105 -11.35 9.49 -3.18
CA ILE A 105 -10.32 10.24 -2.44
C ILE A 105 -10.59 11.76 -2.51
N ALA A 106 -10.94 12.27 -3.69
CA ALA A 106 -11.29 13.67 -3.87
C ALA A 106 -12.57 14.05 -3.11
N ALA A 107 -13.59 13.19 -3.12
CA ALA A 107 -14.86 13.42 -2.42
C ALA A 107 -14.71 13.35 -0.89
N THR A 108 -13.83 12.48 -0.37
CA THR A 108 -13.59 12.31 1.07
C THR A 108 -12.56 13.29 1.64
N ASN A 109 -12.00 14.17 0.80
CA ASN A 109 -10.88 15.08 1.16
C ASN A 109 -9.70 14.32 1.80
N THR A 110 -9.45 13.10 1.34
CA THR A 110 -8.32 12.30 1.81
C THR A 110 -7.05 12.77 1.11
N ASP A 111 -6.00 13.13 1.86
CA ASP A 111 -4.69 13.51 1.31
C ASP A 111 -3.90 12.26 0.87
N LEU A 112 -4.44 11.51 -0.10
CA LEU A 112 -3.86 10.28 -0.63
C LEU A 112 -3.58 10.39 -2.13
N THR A 113 -2.34 10.17 -2.52
CA THR A 113 -1.90 10.11 -3.92
C THR A 113 -1.75 8.67 -4.37
N LEU A 114 -2.42 8.31 -5.47
CA LEU A 114 -2.31 7.01 -6.13
C LEU A 114 -1.37 7.12 -7.34
N LEU A 115 -0.31 6.30 -7.37
CA LEU A 115 0.64 6.27 -8.49
C LEU A 115 0.49 5.00 -9.35
N PRO A 116 0.62 5.08 -10.69
CA PRO A 116 0.96 6.29 -11.45
C PRO A 116 -0.18 7.31 -11.43
N VAL A 117 0.18 8.59 -11.38
CA VAL A 117 -0.80 9.67 -11.62
C VAL A 117 -1.23 9.48 -13.07
N GLY A 118 -2.52 9.22 -13.31
CA GLY A 118 -3.03 9.11 -14.68
C GLY A 118 -2.63 10.35 -15.45
N ASN A 119 -2.12 10.18 -16.68
CA ASN A 119 -1.83 11.32 -17.55
C ASN A 119 -3.16 12.05 -17.80
N PHE A 120 -3.42 13.13 -17.07
CA PHE A 120 -4.39 14.13 -17.48
C PHE A 120 -3.77 14.87 -18.67
N ALA A 121 -4.11 14.41 -19.88
CA ALA A 121 -3.90 15.14 -21.13
C ALA A 121 -5.18 15.90 -21.48
#